data_AF-A0A0J7Z3U4-F1
#
_entry.id   AF-A0A0J7Z3U4-F1
#
_cell.length_a   1.000
_cell.length_b   1.000
_cell.length_c   1.000
_cell.angle_alpha   90.00
_cell.angle_beta   90.00
_cell.angle_gamma   90.00
#
_symmetry.space_group_name_H-M   'P 1'
#
loop_
_entity.id
_entity.type
_entity.pdbx_description
1 polymer ?
#
loop_
_entity_poly.entity_id
_entity_poly.type
_entity_poly.pdbx_seq_one_letter_code
_entity_poly.pdbx_strand_id
1 'polypeptide(L)'
;MNARVLPLRRPNGLRLLDLCCGAGGLSMGYYLAGFDVVGVDNRPQPNYPFTFHQADALTFPLDGFDLVHASWPCEHFAKVTAWRGSQADHPDLLTPGRARLEASGLPWVMENVPEAPLRPDYLLCGTQFGLKVRRHRAFQTSWGGGGDLVPPCWHHKGLLAFEHKSERAYADAMGCTWMTNLEARKAVPPAYTQWIATQFLALEGRTAA
;
A
#
# COMPACT_ATOMS: atom_id res chain seq x y z
N MET A 1 1.71 -7.64 -25.89
CA MET A 1 1.12 -7.42 -24.55
C MET A 1 0.68 -8.77 -24.01
N ASN A 2 1.44 -9.39 -23.11
CA ASN A 2 0.94 -10.57 -22.40
C ASN A 2 -0.14 -10.07 -21.44
N ALA A 3 -1.41 -10.31 -21.77
CA ALA A 3 -2.51 -10.03 -20.86
C ALA A 3 -2.28 -10.87 -19.59
N ARG A 4 -1.81 -10.21 -18.53
CA ARG A 4 -1.69 -10.86 -17.22
C ARG A 4 -3.11 -11.12 -16.72
N VAL A 5 -3.43 -12.39 -16.53
CA VAL A 5 -4.70 -12.79 -15.91
C VAL A 5 -4.66 -12.33 -14.46
N LEU A 6 -5.57 -11.43 -14.10
CA LEU A 6 -5.75 -10.99 -12.73
C LEU A 6 -6.44 -12.12 -11.92
N PRO A 7 -6.19 -12.21 -10.60
CA PRO A 7 -6.91 -13.14 -9.75
C PRO A 7 -8.43 -12.95 -9.87
N LEU A 8 -9.20 -14.03 -9.74
CA LEU A 8 -10.65 -13.92 -9.67
C LEU A 8 -11.07 -13.17 -8.39
N ARG A 9 -12.08 -12.31 -8.53
CA ARG A 9 -12.69 -11.56 -7.43
C ARG A 9 -14.16 -11.30 -7.69
N ARG A 10 -14.91 -10.93 -6.65
CA ARG A 10 -16.26 -10.38 -6.78
C ARG A 10 -16.21 -8.84 -6.74
N PRO A 11 -16.70 -8.12 -7.76
CA PRO A 11 -16.78 -6.66 -7.69
C PRO A 11 -17.79 -6.17 -6.64
N ASN A 12 -17.42 -5.12 -5.91
CA ASN A 12 -18.27 -4.47 -4.90
C ASN A 12 -18.92 -3.16 -5.42
N GLY A 13 -18.57 -2.72 -6.63
CA GLY A 13 -19.11 -1.52 -7.27
C GLY A 13 -18.44 -0.20 -6.83
N LEU A 14 -17.44 -0.25 -5.96
CA LEU A 14 -16.72 0.92 -5.46
C LEU A 14 -15.42 1.15 -6.23
N ARG A 15 -14.99 2.41 -6.29
CA ARG A 15 -13.76 2.85 -6.96
C ARG A 15 -12.72 3.30 -5.95
N LEU A 16 -11.47 2.89 -6.18
CA LEU A 16 -10.33 3.26 -5.35
C LEU A 16 -9.25 3.96 -6.17
N LEU A 17 -8.74 5.05 -5.63
CA LEU A 17 -7.57 5.76 -6.15
C LEU A 17 -6.33 5.39 -5.31
N ASP A 18 -5.28 4.89 -5.94
CA ASP A 18 -3.99 4.60 -5.32
C ASP A 18 -2.95 5.65 -5.74
N LEU A 19 -2.63 6.56 -4.83
CA LEU A 19 -1.64 7.63 -5.01
C LEU A 19 -0.25 7.13 -4.60
N CYS A 20 0.74 7.42 -5.46
CA CYS A 20 2.10 6.87 -5.37
C CYS A 20 2.10 5.33 -5.46
N CYS A 21 1.33 4.80 -6.41
CA CYS A 21 0.97 3.38 -6.46
C CYS A 21 2.15 2.42 -6.69
N GLY A 22 3.27 2.91 -7.22
CA GLY A 22 4.37 2.07 -7.69
C GLY A 22 3.85 0.97 -8.62
N ALA A 23 4.37 -0.25 -8.47
CA ALA A 23 3.91 -1.40 -9.26
C ALA A 23 2.59 -2.03 -8.76
N GLY A 24 1.90 -1.43 -7.78
CA GLY A 24 0.54 -1.80 -7.39
C GLY A 24 0.41 -2.94 -6.39
N GLY A 25 1.35 -3.08 -5.45
CA GLY A 25 1.29 -4.12 -4.41
C GLY A 25 0.05 -3.96 -3.52
N LEU A 26 -0.15 -2.75 -3.00
CA LEU A 26 -1.33 -2.43 -2.19
C LEU A 26 -2.59 -2.29 -3.04
N SER A 27 -2.48 -1.76 -4.27
CA SER A 27 -3.58 -1.76 -5.24
C SER A 27 -4.21 -3.15 -5.40
N MET A 28 -3.39 -4.21 -5.48
CA MET A 28 -3.89 -5.58 -5.63
C MET A 28 -4.72 -6.03 -4.43
N GLY A 29 -4.40 -5.59 -3.22
CA GLY A 29 -5.21 -5.89 -2.03
C GLY A 29 -6.61 -5.30 -2.13
N TYR A 30 -6.71 -4.06 -2.58
CA TYR A 30 -8.01 -3.40 -2.83
C TYR A 30 -8.79 -4.05 -3.97
N TYR A 31 -8.10 -4.42 -5.05
CA TYR A 31 -8.70 -5.21 -6.12
C TYR A 31 -9.30 -6.51 -5.55
N LEU A 32 -8.53 -7.29 -4.79
CA LEU A 32 -9.02 -8.54 -4.18
C LEU A 32 -10.21 -8.31 -3.23
N ALA A 33 -10.33 -7.14 -2.60
CA ALA A 33 -11.48 -6.74 -1.79
C ALA A 33 -12.70 -6.25 -2.60
N GLY A 34 -12.60 -6.23 -3.94
CA GLY A 34 -13.72 -5.96 -4.84
C GLY A 34 -13.72 -4.57 -5.49
N PHE A 35 -12.75 -3.71 -5.21
CA PHE A 35 -12.69 -2.36 -5.77
C PHE A 35 -12.28 -2.35 -7.24
N ASP A 36 -12.76 -1.35 -7.99
CA ASP A 36 -12.19 -0.91 -9.25
C ASP A 36 -11.05 0.08 -8.97
N VAL A 37 -9.82 -0.27 -9.34
CA VAL A 37 -8.62 0.42 -8.85
C VAL A 37 -7.96 1.23 -9.96
N VAL A 38 -7.63 2.48 -9.65
CA VAL A 38 -6.87 3.39 -10.52
C VAL A 38 -5.59 3.81 -9.78
N GLY A 39 -4.44 3.66 -10.43
CA GLY A 39 -3.14 4.04 -9.89
C GLY A 39 -2.61 5.34 -10.46
N VAL A 40 -1.94 6.14 -9.62
CA VAL A 40 -1.24 7.37 -9.99
C VAL A 40 0.19 7.33 -9.46
N ASP A 41 1.15 7.55 -10.35
CA ASP A 41 2.57 7.66 -9.99
C ASP A 41 3.27 8.63 -10.95
N ASN A 42 4.28 9.36 -10.48
CA ASN A 42 5.01 10.30 -11.34
C ASN A 42 6.05 9.61 -12.23
N ARG A 43 6.36 8.34 -11.97
CA ARG A 43 7.23 7.50 -12.80
C ARG A 43 6.38 6.53 -13.62
N PRO A 44 6.86 6.09 -14.79
CA PRO A 44 6.21 5.01 -15.52
C PRO A 44 6.19 3.72 -14.68
N GLN A 45 5.03 3.06 -14.64
CA GLN A 45 4.85 1.79 -13.92
C GLN A 45 4.42 0.69 -14.92
N PRO A 46 5.37 0.15 -15.72
CA PRO A 46 5.04 -0.76 -16.83
C PRO A 46 4.43 -2.09 -16.38
N ASN A 47 4.62 -2.47 -15.11
CA ASN A 47 4.05 -3.68 -14.52
C ASN A 47 2.81 -3.41 -13.67
N TYR A 48 2.32 -2.17 -13.61
CA TYR A 48 1.10 -1.87 -12.86
C TYR A 48 -0.10 -2.63 -13.46
N PRO A 49 -0.86 -3.37 -12.65
CA PRO A 49 -1.86 -4.31 -13.17
C PRO A 49 -3.22 -3.69 -13.50
N PHE A 50 -3.45 -2.40 -13.20
CA PHE A 50 -4.75 -1.73 -13.37
C PHE A 50 -4.64 -0.46 -14.23
N THR A 51 -5.73 0.32 -14.30
CA THR A 51 -5.73 1.63 -14.97
C THR A 51 -4.68 2.53 -14.32
N PHE A 52 -3.79 3.11 -15.13
CA PHE A 52 -2.66 3.89 -14.66
C PHE A 52 -2.64 5.29 -15.28
N HIS A 53 -2.40 6.30 -14.43
CA HIS A 53 -2.11 7.67 -14.85
C HIS A 53 -0.72 8.07 -14.38
N GLN A 54 0.15 8.44 -15.33
CA GLN A 54 1.43 9.06 -14.98
C GLN A 54 1.21 10.55 -14.66
N ALA A 55 1.09 10.90 -13.39
CA ALA A 55 0.77 12.25 -12.95
C ALA A 55 1.31 12.53 -11.53
N ASP A 56 1.22 13.79 -11.10
CA ASP A 56 1.57 14.19 -9.74
C ASP A 56 0.42 13.88 -8.77
N ALA A 57 0.71 13.02 -7.78
CA ALA A 57 -0.22 12.61 -6.74
C ALA A 57 -0.68 13.75 -5.82
N LEU A 58 0.04 14.87 -5.73
CA LEU A 58 -0.38 16.05 -4.96
C LEU A 58 -1.40 16.92 -5.69
N THR A 59 -1.59 16.73 -7.00
CA THR A 59 -2.51 17.56 -7.81
C THR A 59 -3.56 16.74 -8.57
N PHE A 60 -3.38 15.43 -8.75
CA PHE A 60 -4.34 14.57 -9.45
C PHE A 60 -5.75 14.63 -8.82
N PRO A 61 -6.85 14.76 -9.61
CA PRO A 61 -8.21 14.88 -9.06
C PRO A 61 -8.64 13.68 -8.22
N LEU A 62 -9.36 13.93 -7.13
CA LEU A 62 -9.83 12.89 -6.20
C LEU A 62 -11.33 12.56 -6.37
N ASP A 63 -12.05 13.33 -7.20
CA ASP A 63 -13.48 13.17 -7.41
C ASP A 63 -13.84 11.85 -8.10
N GLY A 64 -15.00 11.30 -7.73
CA GLY A 64 -15.52 10.06 -8.31
C GLY A 64 -14.89 8.77 -7.76
N PHE A 65 -14.14 8.85 -6.66
CA PHE A 65 -13.61 7.70 -5.91
C PHE A 65 -14.29 7.58 -4.54
N ASP A 66 -14.46 6.34 -4.08
CA ASP A 66 -15.10 6.03 -2.79
C ASP A 66 -14.08 5.87 -1.66
N LEU A 67 -12.82 5.58 -2.01
CA LEU A 67 -11.71 5.44 -1.07
C LEU A 67 -10.39 5.85 -1.75
N VAL A 68 -9.54 6.58 -1.03
CA VAL A 68 -8.20 6.96 -1.51
C VAL A 68 -7.13 6.25 -0.67
N HIS A 69 -6.20 5.58 -1.33
CA HIS A 69 -4.96 5.11 -0.73
C HIS A 69 -3.80 6.04 -1.11
N ALA A 70 -2.89 6.31 -0.19
CA ALA A 70 -1.67 7.06 -0.47
C ALA A 70 -0.44 6.45 0.20
N SER A 71 0.52 5.99 -0.60
CA SER A 71 1.82 5.45 -0.16
C SER A 71 2.93 6.46 -0.41
N TRP A 72 2.92 7.59 0.30
CA TRP A 72 3.90 8.66 0.09
C TRP A 72 5.34 8.15 0.22
N PRO A 73 6.29 8.62 -0.61
CA PRO A 73 7.70 8.24 -0.52
C PRO A 73 8.25 8.33 0.91
N CYS A 74 8.83 7.23 1.39
CA CYS A 74 9.23 7.06 2.78
C CYS A 74 10.65 7.55 3.07
N GLU A 75 11.43 7.93 2.06
CA GLU A 75 12.86 8.18 2.15
C GLU A 75 13.21 9.25 3.19
N HIS A 76 12.38 10.29 3.34
CA HIS A 76 12.54 11.34 4.34
C HIS A 76 12.44 10.82 5.79
N PHE A 77 11.70 9.74 6.04
CA PHE A 77 11.44 9.22 7.39
C PHE A 77 12.11 7.87 7.67
N ALA A 78 12.49 7.12 6.64
CA ALA A 78 13.01 5.78 6.80
C ALA A 78 14.44 5.77 7.36
N LYS A 79 14.66 5.00 8.44
CA LYS A 79 15.99 4.79 9.02
C LYS A 79 17.01 4.33 7.99
N VAL A 80 16.64 3.42 7.09
CA VAL A 80 17.56 2.89 6.06
C VAL A 80 18.15 3.98 5.16
N THR A 81 17.44 5.10 4.98
CA THR A 81 17.96 6.27 4.26
C THR A 81 19.07 6.93 5.06
N ALA A 82 18.87 7.16 6.36
CA ALA A 82 19.90 7.71 7.26
C ALA A 82 21.17 6.85 7.30
N TRP A 83 21.04 5.52 7.15
CA TRP A 83 22.19 4.61 7.06
C TRP A 83 22.94 4.70 5.72
N ARG A 84 22.30 5.18 4.64
CA ARG A 84 22.87 5.18 3.28
C ARG A 84 23.18 6.58 2.74
N GLY A 85 22.76 7.62 3.44
CA GLY A 85 22.86 9.02 3.03
C GLY A 85 22.11 9.92 4.00
N SER A 86 21.64 11.07 3.54
CA SER A 86 20.88 12.02 4.35
C SER A 86 19.39 11.92 4.06
N GLN A 87 18.57 11.84 5.11
CA GLN A 87 17.11 11.95 4.99
C GLN A 87 16.66 13.33 4.49
N ALA A 88 17.45 14.38 4.77
CA ALA A 88 17.15 15.75 4.37
C ALA A 88 17.21 15.96 2.84
N ASP A 89 17.84 15.05 2.09
CA ASP A 89 17.94 15.11 0.63
C ASP A 89 16.65 14.65 -0.07
N HIS A 90 15.67 14.16 0.70
CA HIS A 90 14.41 13.65 0.20
C HIS A 90 13.24 14.55 0.63
N PRO A 91 12.34 14.93 -0.29
CA PRO A 91 11.21 15.79 0.05
C PRO A 91 10.23 15.07 0.97
N ASP A 92 9.66 15.81 1.92
CA ASP A 92 8.50 15.37 2.69
C ASP A 92 7.22 15.59 1.87
N LEU A 93 6.74 14.51 1.23
CA LEU A 93 5.44 14.51 0.55
C LEU A 93 4.30 14.05 1.46
N LEU A 94 4.62 13.50 2.62
CA LEU A 94 3.65 12.95 3.56
C LEU A 94 2.87 14.05 4.26
N THR A 95 3.56 15.09 4.71
CA THR A 95 2.92 16.25 5.37
C THR A 95 1.93 16.98 4.46
N PRO A 96 2.31 17.45 3.25
CA PRO A 96 1.34 18.08 2.34
C PRO A 96 0.29 17.09 1.83
N GLY A 97 0.67 15.82 1.64
CA GLY A 97 -0.25 14.76 1.24
C GLY A 97 -1.34 14.49 2.27
N ARG A 98 -1.00 14.48 3.56
CA ARG A 98 -1.97 14.38 4.66
C ARG A 98 -2.96 15.52 4.65
N ALA A 99 -2.48 16.77 4.58
CA ALA A 99 -3.35 17.94 4.56
C ALA A 99 -4.33 17.89 3.39
N ARG A 100 -3.88 17.41 2.22
CA ARG A 100 -4.72 17.19 1.05
C ARG A 100 -5.82 16.15 1.29
N LEU A 101 -5.46 15.00 1.86
CA LEU A 101 -6.42 13.92 2.15
C LEU A 101 -7.45 14.35 3.20
N GLU A 102 -7.02 15.03 4.26
CA GLU A 102 -7.91 15.57 5.30
C GLU A 102 -8.89 16.60 4.73
N ALA A 103 -8.43 17.47 3.81
CA ALA A 103 -9.28 18.46 3.16
C ALA A 103 -10.25 17.86 2.13
N SER A 104 -10.04 16.63 1.67
CA SER A 104 -10.84 16.01 0.60
C SER A 104 -12.26 15.64 1.04
N GLY A 105 -12.48 15.39 2.33
CA GLY A 105 -13.73 14.84 2.86
C GLY A 105 -14.00 13.37 2.48
N LEU A 106 -13.10 12.72 1.74
CA LEU A 106 -13.21 11.31 1.35
C LEU A 106 -12.64 10.39 2.43
N PRO A 107 -13.12 9.13 2.53
CA PRO A 107 -12.38 8.09 3.23
C PRO A 107 -10.98 7.91 2.64
N TRP A 108 -9.99 7.74 3.50
CA TRP A 108 -8.60 7.53 3.05
C TRP A 108 -7.79 6.61 3.95
N VAL A 109 -6.78 5.99 3.35
CA VAL A 109 -5.73 5.21 4.01
C VAL A 109 -4.38 5.76 3.57
N MET A 110 -3.53 6.08 4.53
CA MET A 110 -2.17 6.54 4.29
C MET A 110 -1.19 5.50 4.83
N GLU A 111 -0.24 5.09 4.00
CA GLU A 111 0.77 4.10 4.34
C GLU A 111 2.15 4.76 4.47
N ASN A 112 2.94 4.27 5.43
CA ASN A 112 4.37 4.51 5.44
C ASN A 112 5.15 3.51 6.31
N VAL A 113 6.47 3.70 6.39
CA VAL A 113 7.32 3.00 7.35
C VAL A 113 6.92 3.34 8.80
N PRO A 114 7.16 2.44 9.78
CA PRO A 114 6.79 2.70 11.18
C PRO A 114 7.46 3.92 11.82
N GLU A 115 8.57 4.41 11.24
CA GLU A 115 9.28 5.60 11.71
C GLU A 115 8.65 6.93 11.28
N ALA A 116 7.76 6.90 10.29
CA ALA A 116 7.10 8.11 9.82
C ALA A 116 6.09 8.62 10.85
N PRO A 117 5.79 9.94 10.88
CA PRO A 117 4.95 10.56 11.90
C PRO A 117 3.45 10.32 11.67
N LEU A 118 3.04 9.07 11.45
CA LEU A 118 1.64 8.65 11.30
C LEU A 118 1.07 8.23 12.65
N ARG A 119 -0.23 8.45 12.83
CA ARG A 119 -0.99 7.72 13.86
C ARG A 119 -1.13 6.26 13.39
N PRO A 120 -0.53 5.28 14.08
CA PRO A 120 -0.49 3.91 13.58
C PRO A 120 -1.78 3.18 13.93
N ASP A 121 -2.89 3.56 13.28
CA ASP A 121 -4.20 2.89 13.43
C ASP A 121 -4.05 1.39 13.19
N TYR A 122 -3.23 1.02 12.19
CA TYR A 122 -2.77 -0.35 12.01
C TYR A 122 -1.24 -0.39 11.85
N LEU A 123 -0.59 -1.29 12.58
CA LEU A 123 0.81 -1.67 12.38
C LEU A 123 0.87 -3.13 11.92
N LEU A 124 1.12 -3.34 10.63
CA LEU A 124 1.00 -4.65 9.98
C LEU A 124 2.35 -5.21 9.54
N CYS A 125 2.50 -6.54 9.64
CA CYS A 125 3.66 -7.33 9.26
C CYS A 125 3.24 -8.60 8.52
N GLY A 126 4.07 -9.08 7.59
CA GLY A 126 3.74 -10.19 6.71
C GLY A 126 3.41 -11.47 7.47
N THR A 127 4.09 -11.66 8.60
CA THR A 127 3.89 -12.83 9.47
C THR A 127 2.47 -12.92 10.04
N GLN A 128 1.79 -11.79 10.23
CA GLN A 128 0.39 -11.76 10.69
C GLN A 128 -0.57 -12.33 9.63
N PHE A 129 -0.13 -12.40 8.38
CA PHE A 129 -0.87 -12.93 7.23
C PHE A 129 -0.28 -14.25 6.73
N GLY A 130 0.57 -14.92 7.53
CA GLY A 130 1.22 -16.17 7.15
C GLY A 130 2.29 -16.02 6.06
N LEU A 131 2.70 -14.80 5.72
CA LEU A 131 3.71 -14.54 4.70
C LEU A 131 5.11 -14.77 5.27
N LYS A 132 6.02 -15.30 4.45
CA LYS A 132 7.42 -15.55 4.81
C LYS A 132 8.30 -14.29 4.73
N VAL A 133 7.74 -13.12 5.03
CA VAL A 133 8.43 -11.82 4.98
C VAL A 133 8.29 -11.05 6.30
N ARG A 134 9.38 -10.41 6.73
CA ARG A 134 9.36 -9.41 7.80
C ARG A 134 9.31 -8.02 7.19
N ARG A 135 8.11 -7.44 7.09
CA ARG A 135 7.91 -6.11 6.50
C ARG A 135 6.84 -5.33 7.27
N HIS A 136 7.27 -4.51 8.24
CA HIS A 136 6.33 -3.68 8.97
C HIS A 136 5.95 -2.45 8.18
N ARG A 137 4.67 -2.10 8.22
CA ARG A 137 4.11 -0.84 7.72
C ARG A 137 3.06 -0.30 8.66
N ALA A 138 3.10 1.00 8.85
CA ALA A 138 2.10 1.75 9.58
C ALA A 138 1.07 2.28 8.60
N PHE A 139 -0.19 2.18 8.98
CA PHE A 139 -1.31 2.71 8.25
C PHE A 139 -2.11 3.64 9.15
N GLN A 140 -2.39 4.84 8.65
CA GLN A 140 -3.32 5.78 9.25
C GLN A 140 -4.57 5.84 8.38
N THR A 141 -5.73 5.92 9.00
CA THR A 141 -7.02 5.93 8.31
C THR A 141 -7.85 7.13 8.75
N SER A 142 -8.75 7.60 7.88
CA SER A 142 -9.67 8.69 8.22
C SER A 142 -10.67 8.31 9.32
N TRP A 143 -10.96 7.01 9.50
CA TRP A 143 -11.86 6.49 10.52
C TRP A 143 -11.18 6.12 11.85
N GLY A 144 -9.85 6.23 11.94
CA GLY A 144 -9.12 6.02 13.21
C GLY A 144 -8.89 4.56 13.60
N GLY A 145 -9.00 3.63 12.66
CA GLY A 145 -9.05 2.20 12.98
C GLY A 145 -10.36 1.81 13.69
N GLY A 146 -10.46 0.57 14.18
CA GLY A 146 -11.75 0.08 14.71
C GLY A 146 -11.71 -1.13 15.61
N GLY A 147 -10.88 -1.15 16.67
CA GLY A 147 -10.88 -2.25 17.66
C GLY A 147 -10.57 -3.65 17.09
N ASP A 148 -10.14 -3.69 15.83
CA ASP A 148 -9.94 -4.90 15.06
C ASP A 148 -8.75 -5.67 15.64
N LEU A 149 -8.96 -6.95 15.91
CA LEU A 149 -7.88 -7.83 16.35
C LEU A 149 -7.08 -8.29 15.14
N VAL A 150 -5.81 -7.90 15.11
CA VAL A 150 -4.83 -8.49 14.19
C VAL A 150 -4.07 -9.61 14.91
N PRO A 151 -3.74 -10.73 14.22
CA PRO A 151 -2.88 -11.76 14.79
C PRO A 151 -1.56 -11.16 15.30
N PRO A 152 -0.93 -11.74 16.33
CA PRO A 152 0.36 -11.26 16.79
C PRO A 152 1.42 -11.41 15.68
N CYS A 153 2.32 -10.44 15.60
CA CYS A 153 3.48 -10.52 14.72
C CYS A 153 4.49 -11.54 15.26
N TRP A 154 4.93 -12.49 14.42
CA TRP A 154 5.81 -13.59 14.85
C TRP A 154 7.09 -13.69 14.02
N HIS A 155 8.21 -13.23 14.59
CA HIS A 155 9.52 -13.25 13.94
C HIS A 155 10.33 -14.51 14.29
N HIS A 156 10.18 -15.57 13.49
CA HIS A 156 11.04 -16.74 13.57
C HIS A 156 12.21 -16.66 12.56
N LYS A 157 13.17 -17.59 12.66
CA LYS A 157 14.30 -17.70 11.71
C LYS A 157 13.79 -18.07 10.31
N GLY A 158 14.46 -17.58 9.27
CA GLY A 158 14.14 -17.91 7.87
C GLY A 158 13.10 -17.01 7.18
N LEU A 159 12.63 -15.95 7.84
CA LEU A 159 11.84 -14.91 7.21
C LEU A 159 12.71 -14.05 6.29
N LEU A 160 12.19 -13.72 5.11
CA LEU A 160 12.85 -12.80 4.21
C LEU A 160 12.71 -11.36 4.74
N ALA A 161 13.84 -10.74 5.05
CA ALA A 161 13.91 -9.33 5.45
C ALA A 161 14.01 -8.41 4.23
N PHE A 162 13.83 -7.10 4.42
CA PHE A 162 13.94 -6.08 3.36
C PHE A 162 15.25 -6.12 2.55
N GLU A 163 16.31 -6.76 3.05
CA GLU A 163 17.66 -6.71 2.49
C GLU A 163 18.03 -7.80 1.47
N HIS A 164 17.09 -8.63 0.99
CA HIS A 164 17.37 -9.64 -0.05
C HIS A 164 17.49 -8.98 -1.45
N LYS A 165 18.65 -8.36 -1.70
CA LYS A 165 18.97 -7.45 -2.82
C LYS A 165 19.03 -8.08 -4.21
N SER A 166 18.54 -9.29 -4.45
CA SER A 166 18.67 -9.94 -5.77
C SER A 166 17.52 -10.84 -6.18
N GLU A 167 16.63 -11.26 -5.27
CA GLU A 167 15.81 -12.44 -5.52
C GLU A 167 14.33 -12.11 -5.81
N ARG A 168 13.80 -12.75 -6.86
CA ARG A 168 12.36 -12.85 -7.13
C ARG A 168 11.58 -13.46 -5.96
N ALA A 169 12.25 -14.28 -5.13
CA ALA A 169 11.70 -14.87 -3.92
C ALA A 169 11.05 -13.84 -2.97
N TYR A 170 11.56 -12.59 -2.91
CA TYR A 170 10.92 -11.56 -2.08
C TYR A 170 9.56 -11.13 -2.63
N ALA A 171 9.46 -10.96 -3.95
CA ALA A 171 8.19 -10.66 -4.63
C ALA A 171 7.19 -11.81 -4.42
N ASP A 172 7.64 -13.04 -4.62
CA ASP A 172 6.82 -14.24 -4.46
C ASP A 172 6.33 -14.40 -3.01
N ALA A 173 7.19 -14.17 -2.02
CA ALA A 173 6.85 -14.26 -0.61
C ALA A 173 5.86 -13.18 -0.15
N MET A 174 5.76 -12.05 -0.87
CA MET A 174 4.72 -11.03 -0.65
C MET A 174 3.46 -11.27 -1.48
N GLY A 175 3.48 -12.19 -2.46
CA GLY A 175 2.40 -12.37 -3.42
C GLY A 175 2.41 -11.37 -4.59
N CYS A 176 3.53 -10.69 -4.84
CA CYS A 176 3.69 -9.66 -5.87
C CYS A 176 4.35 -10.21 -7.16
N THR A 177 3.94 -11.38 -7.64
CA THR A 177 4.65 -12.15 -8.69
C THR A 177 4.78 -11.42 -10.04
N TRP A 178 3.95 -10.40 -10.28
CA TRP A 178 3.99 -9.56 -11.47
C TRP A 178 5.12 -8.51 -11.45
N MET A 179 5.69 -8.24 -10.28
CA MET A 179 6.74 -7.25 -10.13
C MET A 179 8.13 -7.82 -10.48
N THR A 180 9.01 -6.91 -10.90
CA THR A 180 10.45 -7.13 -10.87
C THR A 180 10.97 -7.13 -9.43
N ASN A 181 12.20 -7.62 -9.24
CA ASN A 181 12.87 -7.56 -7.94
C ASN A 181 13.14 -6.12 -7.45
N LEU A 182 13.22 -5.14 -8.35
CA LEU A 182 13.41 -3.72 -7.98
C LEU A 182 12.10 -3.08 -7.52
N GLU A 183 11.01 -3.33 -8.24
CA GLU A 183 9.67 -2.87 -7.87
C GLU A 183 9.22 -3.50 -6.53
N ALA A 184 9.42 -4.81 -6.37
CA ALA A 184 9.03 -5.54 -5.16
C ALA A 184 9.72 -4.99 -3.90
N ARG A 185 10.96 -4.50 -3.97
CA ARG A 185 11.63 -3.91 -2.78
C ARG A 185 10.84 -2.75 -2.19
N LYS A 186 10.19 -1.95 -3.04
CA LYS A 186 9.40 -0.79 -2.62
C LYS A 186 7.95 -1.17 -2.29
N ALA A 187 7.43 -2.24 -2.88
CA ALA A 187 6.05 -2.70 -2.68
C ALA A 187 5.75 -3.19 -1.27
N VAL A 188 4.48 -3.20 -0.90
CA VAL A 188 3.93 -3.76 0.34
C VAL A 188 2.97 -4.89 -0.02
N PRO A 189 2.83 -5.95 0.80
CA PRO A 189 2.01 -7.10 0.44
C PRO A 189 0.53 -6.74 0.22
N PRO A 190 -0.12 -7.29 -0.82
CA PRO A 190 -1.56 -7.09 -1.08
C PRO A 190 -2.44 -7.49 0.12
N ALA A 191 -2.01 -8.48 0.90
CA ALA A 191 -2.75 -8.97 2.06
C ALA A 191 -3.10 -7.86 3.07
N TYR A 192 -2.26 -6.82 3.17
CA TYR A 192 -2.47 -5.74 4.16
C TYR A 192 -3.68 -4.91 3.78
N THR A 193 -3.73 -4.42 2.54
CA THR A 193 -4.85 -3.58 2.08
C THR A 193 -6.09 -4.38 1.76
N GLN A 194 -5.99 -5.67 1.43
CA GLN A 194 -7.16 -6.55 1.40
C GLN A 194 -7.84 -6.60 2.78
N TRP A 195 -7.06 -6.76 3.85
CA TRP A 195 -7.57 -6.78 5.21
C TRP A 195 -8.12 -5.41 5.65
N ILE A 196 -7.39 -4.31 5.40
CA ILE A 196 -7.87 -2.94 5.72
C ILE A 196 -9.16 -2.63 4.96
N ALA A 197 -9.23 -2.97 3.67
CA ALA A 197 -10.42 -2.78 2.86
C ALA A 197 -11.63 -3.57 3.40
N THR A 198 -11.39 -4.77 3.94
CA THR A 198 -12.44 -5.56 4.60
C THR A 198 -12.99 -4.85 5.84
N GLN A 199 -12.11 -4.22 6.64
CA GLN A 199 -12.54 -3.44 7.81
C GLN A 199 -13.36 -2.21 7.38
N PHE A 200 -12.87 -1.49 6.36
CA PHE A 200 -13.58 -0.34 5.79
C PHE A 200 -14.98 -0.74 5.27
N LEU A 201 -15.08 -1.81 4.49
CA LEU A 201 -16.36 -2.27 3.96
C LEU A 201 -17.32 -2.64 5.09
N ALA A 202 -16.85 -3.32 6.13
CA ALA A 202 -17.66 -3.68 7.29
C ALA A 202 -18.21 -2.44 8.02
N LEU A 203 -17.38 -1.40 8.21
CA LEU A 203 -17.79 -0.12 8.79
C LEU A 203 -18.88 0.58 7.96
N GLU A 204 -18.77 0.50 6.63
CA GLU A 204 -19.76 1.05 5.69
C GLU A 204 -21.03 0.18 5.54
N GLY A 205 -21.16 -0.92 6.31
CA GLY A 205 -22.29 -1.86 6.20
C GLY A 205 -22.30 -2.66 4.89
N ARG A 206 -21.13 -2.82 4.26
CA ARG A 206 -20.92 -3.53 2.99
C ARG A 206 -20.16 -4.84 3.22
N THR A 207 -20.45 -5.86 2.43
CA THR A 207 -19.72 -7.13 2.50
C THR A 207 -18.49 -7.09 1.60
N ALA A 208 -17.33 -7.49 2.11
CA ALA A 208 -16.16 -7.78 1.29
C ALA A 208 -16.41 -8.96 0.33
N ALA A 209 -15.73 -8.91 -0.81
CA ALA A 209 -15.84 -9.87 -1.91
C ALA A 209 -15.50 -11.31 -1.51
#